data_AF-A0A9D7QWT0-F1
#
_entry.id   AF-A0A9D7QWT0-F1
#
_cell.length_a   1.000
_cell.length_b   1.000
_cell.length_c   1.000
_cell.angle_alpha   90.00
_cell.angle_beta   90.00
_cell.angle_gamma   90.00
#
_symmetry.space_group_name_H-M   'P 1'
#
loop_
_entity.id
_entity.type
_entity.pdbx_description
1 polymer ?
#
loop_
_entity_poly.entity_id
_entity_poly.type
_entity_poly.pdbx_seq_one_letter_code
_entity_poly.pdbx_strand_id
1 'polypeptide(L)'
;MKRSGSKNLFGVYETLDYIDTAVVLINQLMPSAKRIGTVYNQSEPQSQDAFDVLQKKCKELGLELISLPVNNSSEAQLVTQALLNKKIDAFLHSPTM
;
A
#
# COMPACT_ATOMS: atom_id res chain seq x y z
N MET A 1 -3.32 -18.31 7.85
CA MET A 1 -4.07 -18.39 9.12
C MET A 1 -5.57 -18.35 8.79
N LYS A 2 -6.33 -19.44 8.97
CA LYS A 2 -7.78 -19.45 8.65
C LYS A 2 -8.54 -18.66 9.72
N ARG A 3 -9.07 -17.48 9.36
CA ARG A 3 -10.01 -16.72 10.21
C ARG A 3 -11.33 -17.50 10.27
N SER A 4 -11.72 -17.94 11.47
CA SER A 4 -13.00 -18.61 11.71
C SER A 4 -14.14 -17.59 11.68
N GLY A 5 -14.77 -17.40 10.52
CA GLY A 5 -15.98 -16.59 10.38
C GLY A 5 -17.20 -17.27 11.00
N SER A 6 -18.12 -16.49 11.57
CA SER A 6 -19.41 -16.99 12.07
C SER A 6 -20.19 -17.67 10.93
N LYS A 7 -20.98 -18.71 11.24
CA LYS A 7 -21.69 -19.53 10.24
C LYS A 7 -22.67 -18.76 9.34
N ASN A 8 -22.98 -17.50 9.68
CA ASN A 8 -23.92 -16.64 8.98
C ASN A 8 -23.25 -15.41 8.34
N LEU A 9 -21.92 -15.41 8.19
CA LEU A 9 -21.19 -14.32 7.56
C LEU A 9 -21.20 -14.49 6.03
N PHE A 10 -22.02 -13.70 5.34
CA PHE A 10 -22.06 -13.60 3.89
C PHE A 10 -21.79 -12.14 3.47
N GLY A 11 -21.15 -11.93 2.32
CA GLY A 11 -20.81 -10.61 1.81
C GLY A 11 -19.90 -10.68 0.59
N VAL A 12 -19.45 -9.51 0.11
CA VAL A 12 -18.42 -9.38 -0.92
C VAL A 12 -17.09 -9.01 -0.26
N TYR A 13 -15.98 -9.48 -0.83
CA TYR A 13 -14.63 -9.15 -0.35
C TYR A 13 -13.76 -8.74 -1.54
N GLU A 14 -12.83 -7.81 -1.29
CA GLU A 14 -11.83 -7.40 -2.27
C GLU A 14 -10.57 -8.27 -2.16
N THR A 15 -10.08 -8.75 -3.30
CA THR A 15 -8.81 -9.46 -3.43
C THR A 15 -7.64 -8.48 -3.50
N LEU A 16 -6.46 -8.83 -2.98
CA LEU A 16 -5.27 -7.97 -3.04
C LEU A 16 -4.52 -8.03 -4.40
N ASP A 17 -5.04 -8.78 -5.38
CA ASP A 17 -4.40 -9.00 -6.68
C ASP A 17 -4.22 -7.73 -7.51
N TYR A 18 -5.00 -6.67 -7.22
CA TYR A 18 -4.84 -5.38 -7.89
C TYR A 18 -3.49 -4.70 -7.57
N ILE A 19 -2.87 -5.02 -6.42
CA ILE A 19 -1.60 -4.44 -5.99
C ILE A 19 -0.49 -4.84 -6.99
N ASP A 20 -0.49 -6.08 -7.45
CA ASP A 20 0.46 -6.57 -8.45
C ASP A 20 0.35 -5.74 -9.73
N THR A 21 -0.88 -5.48 -10.18
CA THR A 21 -1.13 -4.68 -11.38
C THR A 21 -0.65 -3.24 -11.20
N ALA A 22 -0.91 -2.62 -10.05
CA ALA A 22 -0.50 -1.25 -9.77
C ALA A 22 1.03 -1.08 -9.79
N VAL A 23 1.78 -1.99 -9.14
CA VAL A 23 3.25 -1.91 -9.11
C VAL A 23 3.86 -2.20 -10.49
N VAL A 24 3.30 -3.15 -11.24
CA VAL A 24 3.73 -3.42 -12.63
C VAL A 24 3.51 -2.19 -13.52
N LEU A 25 2.36 -1.51 -13.39
CA LEU A 25 2.07 -0.30 -14.15
C LEU A 25 3.06 0.82 -13.85
N ILE A 26 3.44 1.01 -12.58
CA ILE A 26 4.46 2.00 -12.23
C ILE A 26 5.79 1.68 -12.94
N ASN A 27 6.22 0.42 -12.92
CA ASN A 27 7.45 0.01 -13.60
C ASN A 27 7.38 0.17 -15.13
N GLN A 28 6.21 0.00 -15.74
CA GLN A 28 6.02 0.18 -17.18
C GLN A 28 5.93 1.66 -17.61
N LEU A 29 5.20 2.47 -16.85
CA LEU A 29 4.94 3.88 -17.17
C LEU A 29 6.09 4.79 -16.73
N MET A 30 6.79 4.42 -15.67
CA MET A 30 7.90 5.16 -15.09
C MET A 30 9.11 4.23 -14.89
N PRO A 31 9.73 3.74 -15.96
CA PRO A 31 10.82 2.74 -15.89
C PRO A 31 12.08 3.24 -15.16
N SER A 32 12.23 4.55 -15.00
CA SER A 32 13.32 5.16 -14.25
C SER A 32 13.03 5.30 -12.75
N ALA A 33 11.78 5.07 -12.31
CA ALA A 33 11.40 5.19 -10.90
C ALA A 33 12.02 4.04 -10.10
N LYS A 34 12.67 4.37 -8.99
CA LYS A 34 13.29 3.41 -8.07
C LYS A 34 12.72 3.51 -6.68
N ARG A 35 12.21 4.68 -6.28
CA ARG A 35 11.73 5.00 -4.93
C ARG A 35 10.22 5.25 -4.96
N ILE A 36 9.45 4.31 -4.44
CA ILE A 36 8.00 4.40 -4.39
C ILE A 36 7.58 4.84 -2.98
N GLY A 37 6.77 5.88 -2.88
CA GLY A 37 6.21 6.36 -1.62
C GLY A 37 4.80 5.86 -1.39
N THR A 38 4.47 5.41 -0.17
CA THR A 38 3.07 5.14 0.23
C THR A 38 2.80 5.56 1.68
N VAL A 39 1.54 5.89 1.98
CA VAL A 39 1.02 5.95 3.35
C VAL A 39 0.06 4.77 3.57
N TYR A 40 -0.04 4.25 4.79
CA TYR A 40 -0.93 3.13 5.12
C TYR A 40 -1.46 3.25 6.56
N ASN A 41 -2.64 2.69 6.81
CA ASN A 41 -3.32 2.80 8.11
C ASN A 41 -2.97 1.60 8.97
N GLN A 42 -1.99 1.74 9.86
CA GLN A 42 -1.52 0.62 10.70
C GLN A 42 -2.58 0.12 11.70
N SER A 43 -3.61 0.93 11.97
CA SER A 43 -4.71 0.55 12.86
C SER A 43 -5.72 -0.38 12.19
N GLU A 44 -5.68 -0.50 10.86
CA GLU A 44 -6.61 -1.29 10.07
C GLU A 44 -5.93 -2.55 9.52
N PRO A 45 -6.31 -3.75 10.00
CA PRO A 45 -5.66 -5.00 9.57
C PRO A 45 -5.65 -5.21 8.05
N GLN A 46 -6.68 -4.74 7.35
CA GLN A 46 -6.75 -4.84 5.89
C GLN A 46 -5.72 -3.95 5.19
N SER A 47 -5.48 -2.75 5.72
CA SER A 47 -4.44 -1.83 5.24
C SER A 47 -3.04 -2.42 5.47
N GLN A 48 -2.82 -3.06 6.62
CA GLN A 48 -1.57 -3.76 6.92
C GLN A 48 -1.35 -4.96 5.98
N ASP A 49 -2.37 -5.80 5.77
CA ASP A 49 -2.30 -6.95 4.86
C ASP A 49 -1.95 -6.48 3.42
N ALA A 50 -2.58 -5.40 2.94
CA ALA A 50 -2.29 -4.78 1.65
C ALA A 50 -0.86 -4.22 1.58
N PHE A 51 -0.40 -3.54 2.63
CA PHE A 51 0.96 -3.02 2.72
C PHE A 51 2.03 -4.12 2.63
N ASP A 52 1.82 -5.26 3.30
CA ASP A 52 2.76 -6.37 3.28
C ASP A 52 2.89 -6.98 1.87
N VAL A 53 1.77 -7.09 1.14
CA VAL A 53 1.76 -7.52 -0.27
C VAL A 53 2.50 -6.51 -1.15
N LEU A 54 2.20 -5.21 -1.00
CA LEU A 54 2.87 -4.13 -1.74
C LEU A 54 4.39 -4.14 -1.50
N GLN A 55 4.82 -4.26 -0.24
CA GLN A 55 6.22 -4.33 0.13
C GLN A 55 6.93 -5.51 -0.53
N LYS A 56 6.30 -6.70 -0.52
CA LYS A 56 6.83 -7.89 -1.19
C LYS A 56 6.99 -7.65 -2.70
N LYS A 57 6.01 -7.04 -3.35
CA LYS A 57 6.02 -6.80 -4.80
C LYS A 57 7.04 -5.75 -5.23
N CYS A 58 7.17 -4.65 -4.48
CA CYS A 58 8.23 -3.68 -4.71
C CYS A 58 9.61 -4.35 -4.60
N LYS A 59 9.82 -5.22 -3.61
CA LYS A 59 11.07 -5.97 -3.45
C LYS A 59 11.35 -6.91 -4.62
N GLU A 60 10.34 -7.64 -5.11
CA GLU A 60 10.45 -8.54 -6.28
C GLU A 60 10.87 -7.78 -7.55
N LEU A 61 10.42 -6.53 -7.70
CA LEU A 61 10.73 -5.66 -8.84
C LEU A 61 11.97 -4.76 -8.63
N GLY A 62 12.68 -4.90 -7.50
CA GLY A 62 13.87 -4.10 -7.20
C GLY A 62 13.57 -2.63 -6.88
N LEU A 63 12.34 -2.31 -6.48
CA LEU A 63 11.89 -0.99 -6.09
C LEU A 63 12.07 -0.79 -4.57
N GLU A 64 12.57 0.38 -4.18
CA GLU A 64 12.64 0.84 -2.79
C GLU A 64 11.28 1.40 -2.37
N LEU A 65 10.59 0.73 -1.44
CA LEU A 65 9.34 1.24 -0.87
C LEU A 65 9.62 2.09 0.36
N ILE A 66 9.27 3.37 0.30
CA ILE A 66 9.34 4.33 1.39
C ILE A 66 7.93 4.53 1.91
N SER A 67 7.71 4.18 3.17
CA SER A 67 6.37 4.24 3.76
C SER A 67 6.35 4.97 5.09
N LEU A 68 5.22 5.63 5.37
CA LEU A 68 4.91 6.20 6.67
C LEU A 68 3.53 5.73 7.14
N PRO A 69 3.40 5.21 8.36
CA PRO A 69 2.11 4.84 8.91
C PRO A 69 1.28 6.09 9.28
N VAL A 70 -0.03 5.96 9.22
CA VAL A 70 -1.01 6.91 9.79
C VAL A 70 -1.97 6.16 10.69
N ASN A 71 -2.57 6.86 11.66
CA ASN A 71 -3.55 6.26 12.57
C ASN A 71 -5.00 6.67 12.26
N ASN A 72 -5.18 7.75 11.51
CA ASN A 72 -6.47 8.33 11.16
C ASN A 72 -6.33 9.28 9.96
N SER A 73 -7.45 9.68 9.38
CA SER A 73 -7.51 10.55 8.20
C SER A 73 -7.04 11.99 8.46
N SER A 74 -7.14 12.48 9.70
CA SER A 74 -6.72 13.84 10.05
C SER A 74 -5.21 14.04 9.94
N GLU A 75 -4.42 12.99 10.14
CA GLU A 75 -2.96 13.02 10.02
C GLU A 75 -2.46 12.74 8.59
N ALA A 76 -3.31 12.20 7.72
CA ALA A 76 -2.90 11.71 6.40
C ALA A 76 -2.23 12.78 5.54
N GLN A 77 -2.73 14.02 5.55
CA GLN A 77 -2.16 15.12 4.77
C GLN A 77 -0.76 15.50 5.26
N LEU A 78 -0.56 15.59 6.58
CA LEU A 78 0.73 15.94 7.18
C LEU A 78 1.77 14.86 6.89
N VAL A 79 1.39 13.60 7.09
CA VAL A 79 2.28 12.45 6.87
C VAL A 79 2.63 12.30 5.38
N THR A 80 1.67 12.51 4.48
CA THR A 80 1.93 12.52 3.04
C THR A 80 2.95 13.61 2.66
N GLN A 81 2.82 14.83 3.20
CA GLN A 81 3.82 15.88 2.96
C GLN A 81 5.21 15.48 3.49
N ALA A 82 5.28 14.87 4.68
CA ALA A 82 6.55 14.37 5.23
C ALA A 82 7.17 13.27 4.34
N LEU A 83 6.34 12.42 3.72
CA LEU A 83 6.78 11.41 2.77
C LEU A 83 7.32 12.02 1.47
N LEU A 84 6.64 13.03 0.91
CA LEU A 84 7.08 13.69 -0.32
C LEU A 84 8.48 14.33 -0.16
N ASN A 85 8.82 14.78 1.05
CA ASN A 85 10.16 15.30 1.37
C ASN A 85 11.27 14.23 1.36
N LYS A 86 10.94 12.93 1.28
CA LYS A 86 11.91 11.81 1.25
C LYS A 86 12.44 11.50 -0.16
N LYS A 87 12.19 12.37 -1.15
CA LYS A 87 12.64 12.21 -2.54
C LYS A 87 12.17 10.89 -3.14
N ILE A 88 10.85 10.70 -3.18
CA ILE A 88 10.22 9.58 -3.89
C ILE A 88 10.09 9.94 -5.37
N ASP A 89 10.11 8.93 -6.24
CA ASP A 89 9.93 9.10 -7.69
C ASP A 89 8.45 9.01 -8.07
N ALA A 90 7.68 8.19 -7.34
CA ALA A 90 6.25 8.06 -7.51
C ALA A 90 5.55 7.88 -6.16
N PHE A 91 4.35 8.45 -6.03
CA PHE A 91 3.47 8.23 -4.89
C PHE A 91 2.38 7.24 -5.28
N LEU A 92 2.22 6.19 -4.48
CA LEU A 92 1.12 5.23 -4.59
C LEU A 92 0.26 5.37 -3.34
N HIS A 93 -1.04 5.52 -3.55
CA HIS A 93 -2.02 5.51 -2.48
C HIS A 93 -2.63 4.11 -2.36
N SER A 94 -2.60 3.54 -1.16
CA SER A 94 -3.28 2.27 -0.89
C SER A 94 -4.80 2.52 -0.78
N PRO A 95 -5.66 1.81 -1.53
CA PRO A 95 -7.11 2.07 -1.55
C PRO A 95 -7.85 1.88 -0.20
N THR A 96 -7.28 1.13 0.74
CA THR A 96 -7.96 0.71 1.98
C THR A 96 -7.47 1.51 3.20
N MET A 97 -7.63 2.84 3.17
CA MET A 97 -7.28 3.74 4.28
C MET A 97 -8.44 4.03 5.22
#